data_AF-A0A1H4BSY7-F1
#
_entry.id   AF-A0A1H4BSY7-F1
#
_cell.length_a   1.000
_cell.length_b   1.000
_cell.length_c   1.000
_cell.angle_alpha   90.00
_cell.angle_beta   90.00
_cell.angle_gamma   90.00
#
_symmetry.space_group_name_H-M   'P 1'
#
loop_
_entity.id
_entity.type
_entity.pdbx_description
1 polymer ?
#
loop_
_entity_poly.entity_id
_entity_poly.type
_entity_poly.pdbx_seq_one_letter_code
_entity_poly.pdbx_strand_id
1 'polypeptide(L)'
;MMKYQIDIKSIMIGVLAAALLMATFSFKDEIPEKDGRYQTAVGDKGVVILDTRTGTYIMNIDATNMGWHKGNFSNTHKLAKETKEKNL
;
A
#
# COMPACT_ATOMS: atom_id res chain seq x y z
N MET A 1 -51.98 1.94 -27.47
CA MET A 1 -51.12 2.71 -26.53
C MET A 1 -50.80 1.81 -25.36
N MET A 2 -49.55 1.34 -25.22
CA MET A 2 -49.17 0.34 -24.21
C MET A 2 -49.02 1.04 -22.85
N LYS A 3 -49.79 0.61 -21.83
CA LYS A 3 -49.61 1.06 -20.43
C LYS A 3 -48.57 0.17 -19.77
N TYR A 4 -47.33 0.64 -19.65
CA TYR A 4 -46.33 -0.02 -18.81
C TYR A 4 -46.73 0.15 -17.35
N GLN A 5 -47.37 -0.87 -16.77
CA GLN A 5 -47.54 -0.97 -15.33
C GLN A 5 -46.24 -1.53 -14.76
N ILE A 6 -45.43 -0.65 -14.18
CA ILE A 6 -44.21 -1.09 -13.50
C ILE A 6 -44.65 -1.76 -12.19
N ASP A 7 -44.42 -3.07 -12.10
CA ASP A 7 -44.63 -3.82 -10.87
C ASP A 7 -43.53 -3.47 -9.87
N ILE A 8 -43.92 -2.82 -8.77
CA ILE A 8 -43.04 -2.44 -7.66
C ILE A 8 -42.23 -3.64 -7.14
N LYS A 9 -42.78 -4.86 -7.19
CA LYS A 9 -42.05 -6.07 -6.78
C LYS A 9 -40.84 -6.32 -7.68
N SER A 10 -40.98 -6.10 -8.98
CA SER A 10 -39.89 -6.23 -9.96
C SER A 10 -38.81 -5.16 -9.75
N ILE A 11 -39.21 -3.94 -9.39
CA ILE A 11 -38.26 -2.88 -9.01
C ILE A 11 -37.45 -3.30 -7.79
N MET A 12 -38.13 -3.80 -6.74
CA MET A 12 -37.46 -4.23 -5.50
C MET A 12 -36.46 -5.36 -5.74
N ILE A 13 -36.81 -6.33 -6.59
CA ILE A 13 -35.90 -7.42 -6.97
C ILE A 13 -34.67 -6.87 -7.71
N GLY A 14 -34.88 -5.93 -8.64
CA GLY A 14 -33.77 -5.27 -9.36
C GLY A 14 -32.84 -4.49 -8.45
N VAL A 15 -33.40 -3.72 -7.50
CA VAL A 15 -32.63 -2.96 -6.50
C VAL A 15 -31.85 -3.91 -5.58
N LEU A 16 -32.48 -5.00 -5.13
CA LEU A 16 -31.81 -5.98 -4.28
C LEU A 16 -30.65 -6.67 -5.00
N ALA A 17 -30.84 -7.05 -6.28
CA ALA A 17 -29.78 -7.63 -7.09
C ALA A 17 -28.61 -6.65 -7.30
N ALA A 18 -28.90 -5.38 -7.57
CA ALA A 18 -27.88 -4.34 -7.70
C ALA A 18 -27.12 -4.10 -6.39
N ALA A 19 -27.83 -4.07 -5.25
CA ALA A 19 -27.21 -3.93 -3.92
C ALA A 19 -26.28 -5.10 -3.58
N LEU A 20 -26.70 -6.33 -3.89
CA LEU A 20 -25.88 -7.52 -3.71
C LEU A 20 -24.62 -7.49 -4.58
N LEU A 21 -24.74 -7.08 -5.85
CA LEU A 21 -23.58 -6.90 -6.73
C LEU A 21 -22.61 -5.86 -6.16
N MET A 22 -23.11 -4.69 -5.77
CA MET A 22 -22.27 -3.65 -5.15
C MET A 22 -21.56 -4.15 -3.89
N ALA A 23 -22.24 -4.92 -3.05
CA ALA A 23 -21.63 -5.54 -1.87
C ALA A 23 -20.47 -6.48 -2.27
N THR A 24 -20.64 -7.31 -3.30
CA THR A 24 -19.55 -8.20 -3.75
C THR A 24 -18.32 -7.48 -4.30
N PHE A 25 -18.48 -6.29 -4.89
CA PHE A 25 -17.36 -5.48 -5.38
C PHE A 25 -16.74 -4.60 -4.29
N SER A 26 -17.50 -4.28 -3.23
CA SER A 26 -17.03 -3.42 -2.15
C SER A 26 -16.09 -4.11 -1.17
N PHE A 27 -16.06 -5.45 -1.14
CA PHE A 27 -15.11 -6.27 -0.34
C PHE A 27 -13.87 -6.68 -1.14
N LYS A 28 -13.50 -5.93 -2.17
CA LYS A 28 -12.15 -6.02 -2.72
C LYS A 28 -11.23 -5.27 -1.76
N ASP A 29 -11.04 -5.87 -0.59
CA ASP A 29 -9.98 -5.53 0.33
C ASP A 29 -8.71 -5.37 -0.50
N GLU A 30 -8.01 -4.27 -0.25
CA GLU A 30 -6.66 -4.02 -0.73
C GLU A 30 -5.87 -5.31 -0.51
N ILE A 31 -5.72 -6.10 -1.57
CA ILE A 31 -4.84 -7.27 -1.55
C ILE A 31 -3.52 -6.65 -1.12
N PRO A 32 -3.00 -6.93 0.10
CA PRO A 32 -1.73 -6.38 0.49
C PRO A 32 -0.78 -6.84 -0.59
N GLU A 33 -0.26 -5.86 -1.34
CA GLU A 33 0.55 -6.06 -2.52
C GLU A 33 1.53 -7.19 -2.18
N LYS A 34 1.33 -8.35 -2.82
CA LYS A 34 1.94 -9.62 -2.43
C LYS A 34 3.38 -9.37 -2.04
N ASP A 35 3.69 -9.60 -0.76
CA ASP A 35 4.92 -9.17 -0.10
C ASP A 35 6.14 -9.26 -1.03
N GLY A 36 6.39 -8.15 -1.71
CA GLY A 36 7.29 -8.12 -2.85
C GLY A 36 8.71 -8.31 -2.34
N ARG A 37 9.59 -8.90 -3.18
CA ARG A 37 11.02 -8.91 -2.84
C ARG A 37 11.52 -7.50 -2.54
N TYR A 38 10.98 -6.51 -3.24
CA TYR A 38 11.27 -5.11 -3.02
C TYR A 38 10.02 -4.39 -2.51
N GLN A 39 10.12 -3.75 -1.36
CA GLN A 39 9.10 -2.84 -0.85
C GLN A 39 9.58 -1.41 -0.98
N THR A 40 8.69 -0.50 -1.38
CA THR A 40 8.98 0.93 -1.48
C THR A 40 8.19 1.68 -0.42
N ALA A 41 8.88 2.46 0.40
CA ALA A 41 8.28 3.39 1.34
C ALA A 41 8.63 4.82 0.91
N VAL A 42 7.61 5.67 0.80
CA VAL A 42 7.74 7.09 0.47
C VAL A 42 7.22 7.89 1.66
N GLY A 43 7.97 8.89 2.10
CA GLY A 43 7.53 9.83 3.13
C GLY A 43 8.10 11.23 2.87
N ASP A 44 7.77 12.18 3.75
CA ASP A 44 8.16 13.59 3.60
C ASP A 44 9.68 13.80 3.51
N LYS A 45 10.45 12.85 4.05
CA LYS A 45 11.92 12.88 4.11
C LYS A 45 12.58 12.10 2.97
N GLY A 46 11.80 11.62 2.00
CA GLY A 46 12.32 10.93 0.82
C GLY A 46 11.78 9.50 0.63
N VAL A 47 12.52 8.72 -0.16
CA VAL A 47 12.12 7.39 -0.65
C VAL A 47 13.09 6.33 -0.15
N VAL A 48 12.59 5.16 0.22
CA VAL A 48 13.37 3.96 0.54
C VAL A 48 12.83 2.77 -0.23
N ILE A 49 13.72 2.02 -0.88
CA ILE A 49 13.41 0.73 -1.50
C ILE A 49 14.21 -0.35 -0.77
N LEU A 50 13.51 -1.32 -0.17
CA LEU A 50 14.04 -2.37 0.69
C LEU A 50 13.93 -3.74 0.02
N ASP A 51 15.04 -4.48 -0.09
CA ASP A 51 15.03 -5.92 -0.37
C ASP A 51 14.67 -6.67 0.92
N THR A 52 13.43 -7.16 1.01
CA THR A 52 12.87 -7.82 2.20
C THR A 52 13.54 -9.15 2.54
N ARG A 53 14.28 -9.76 1.61
CA ARG A 53 15.02 -11.01 1.85
C ARG A 53 16.38 -10.78 2.51
N THR A 54 17.04 -9.67 2.16
CA THR A 54 18.44 -9.42 2.58
C THR A 54 18.59 -8.26 3.56
N GLY A 55 17.56 -7.41 3.70
CA GLY A 55 17.64 -6.16 4.46
C GLY A 55 18.50 -5.08 3.79
N THR A 56 18.94 -5.31 2.55
CA THR A 56 19.64 -4.31 1.73
C THR A 56 18.63 -3.29 1.23
N TYR A 57 19.00 -2.01 1.22
CA TYR A 57 18.11 -0.96 0.73
C TYR A 57 18.85 0.06 -0.13
N ILE A 58 18.09 0.79 -0.92
CA ILE A 58 18.50 2.08 -1.50
C ILE A 58 17.57 3.16 -0.96
N MET A 59 18.09 4.34 -0.65
CA MET A 59 17.31 5.46 -0.16
C MET A 59 17.70 6.75 -0.84
N ASN A 60 16.76 7.66 -0.95
CA ASN A 60 16.95 8.99 -1.48
C ASN A 60 16.21 9.99 -0.61
N ILE A 61 16.97 10.70 0.22
CA ILE A 61 16.43 11.65 1.21
C ILE A 61 16.18 13.03 0.62
N ASP A 62 16.91 13.40 -0.42
CA ASP A 62 16.85 14.73 -1.02
C ASP A 62 15.87 14.81 -2.20
N ALA A 63 15.24 13.68 -2.54
CA ALA A 63 14.37 13.51 -3.71
C ALA A 63 15.00 14.00 -5.04
N THR A 64 16.33 14.00 -5.13
CA THR A 64 17.06 14.41 -6.34
C THR A 64 17.51 13.20 -7.15
N ASN A 65 17.71 13.34 -8.45
CA ASN A 65 18.17 12.21 -9.28
C ASN A 65 19.53 11.63 -8.86
N MET A 66 20.35 12.37 -8.11
CA MET A 66 21.69 11.95 -7.68
C MET A 66 21.75 11.55 -6.19
N GLY A 67 20.66 11.73 -5.42
CA GLY A 67 20.62 11.48 -3.97
C GLY A 67 20.47 10.02 -3.56
N TRP A 68 20.73 9.07 -4.46
CA TRP A 68 20.53 7.64 -4.17
C TRP A 68 21.72 7.04 -3.42
N HIS A 69 21.46 6.55 -2.22
CA HIS A 69 22.43 5.90 -1.35
C HIS A 69 22.05 4.44 -1.07
N LYS A 70 23.03 3.53 -1.12
CA LYS A 70 22.85 2.12 -0.79
C LYS A 70 23.25 1.83 0.65
N GLY A 71 22.50 0.96 1.32
CA GLY A 71 22.80 0.52 2.69
C GLY A 71 22.29 -0.89 2.99
N ASN A 72 22.50 -1.32 4.23
CA ASN A 72 21.93 -2.55 4.78
C ASN A 72 21.45 -2.27 6.21
N PHE A 73 20.25 -2.77 6.52
CA PHE A 73 19.60 -2.58 7.81
C PHE A 73 20.49 -2.95 9.01
N SER A 74 21.21 -4.08 8.97
CA SER A 74 22.05 -4.54 10.07
C SER A 74 23.14 -3.53 10.45
N ASN A 75 23.79 -2.93 9.45
CA ASN A 75 24.84 -1.94 9.68
C ASN A 75 24.25 -0.64 10.24
N THR A 76 23.16 -0.16 9.63
CA THR A 76 22.48 1.07 10.05
C THR A 76 21.93 0.95 11.46
N HIS A 77 21.34 -0.20 11.81
CA HIS A 77 20.85 -0.49 13.15
C HIS A 77 21.98 -0.52 14.18
N LYS A 78 23.10 -1.18 13.87
CA LYS A 78 24.28 -1.20 14.76
C LYS A 78 24.82 0.21 15.02
N LEU A 79 25.01 1.00 13.97
CA LEU A 79 25.48 2.38 14.08
C LEU A 79 24.53 3.25 14.92
N ALA A 80 23.22 3.09 14.72
CA ALA A 80 22.22 3.82 15.50
C ALA A 80 22.29 3.45 17.00
N LYS A 81 22.45 2.17 17.33
CA LYS A 81 22.60 1.69 18.71
C LYS A 81 23.86 2.25 19.38
N GLU A 82 25.02 2.12 18.72
CA GLU A 82 26.30 2.61 19.25
C GLU A 82 26.30 4.13 19.43
N THR A 83 25.67 4.86 18.51
CA THR A 83 25.55 6.32 18.62
C THR A 83 24.67 6.71 19.80
N LYS A 84 23.57 5.99 20.05
CA LYS A 84 22.71 6.22 21.21
C LYS A 84 23.46 6.01 22.52
N GLU A 85 24.23 4.93 22.63
CA GLU A 85 25.01 4.61 23.83
C GLU A 85 26.12 5.63 24.11
N LYS A 86 26.72 6.24 23.08
CA LYS A 86 27.74 7.28 23.24
C LYS A 86 27.20 8.66 23.64
N ASN A 87 25.91 8.91 23.43
CA ASN A 87 25.25 10.19 23.72
C ASN A 87 24.37 10.14 24.99
N LEU A 88 24.48 9.07 25.77
CA LEU A 88 23.89 8.89 27.10
C LEU A 88 25.00 8.92 28.15
#